data_AF-A0A4V4J994-F1
#
_entry.id   AF-A0A4V4J994-F1
#
_cell.length_a   1.000
_cell.length_b   1.000
_cell.length_c   1.000
_cell.angle_alpha   90.00
_cell.angle_beta   90.00
_cell.angle_gamma   90.00
#
_symmetry.space_group_name_H-M   'P 1'
#
loop_
_entity.id
_entity.type
_entity.pdbx_description
1 polymer ?
#
loop_
_entity_poly.entity_id
_entity_poly.type
_entity_poly.pdbx_seq_one_letter_code
_entity_poly.pdbx_strand_id
1 'polypeptide(L)'
;MRLPDTSTTLSEIFVQGLYHKKLFSDNRGLEQKLHLKFGALANREGDHQYKGFMAKRPETWPWRVLISLYVLGDYLDAHVVRIAAVDAMILRHEKSDLMTFDDIDFAFANTSPDSKLRELLVHITTYDPDIGSTAREDLIGMPNEFLVNVSMTLSRRLPNRQCQSCYQSALSWSNRQTRYQLIFMSLRTVRPGRLNTCYYHEHSTEEEERDCAARVAREKVLERREQDRNRG
;
A
#
# COMPACT_ATOMS: atom_id res chain seq x y z
N MET A 1 5.45 20.27 11.62
CA MET A 1 5.98 19.00 11.09
C MET A 1 7.46 18.94 11.47
N ARG A 2 7.90 17.96 12.26
CA ARG A 2 9.34 17.74 12.54
C ARG A 2 9.86 16.79 11.47
N LEU A 3 11.06 17.02 10.95
CA LEU A 3 11.76 16.03 10.11
C LEU A 3 11.69 14.68 10.84
N PRO A 4 11.18 13.61 10.22
CA PRO A 4 11.38 12.27 10.74
C PRO A 4 12.89 12.10 10.97
N ASP A 5 13.33 11.39 11.99
CA ASP A 5 14.74 11.06 12.16
C ASP A 5 15.23 10.31 10.91
N THR A 6 15.73 11.06 9.92
CA THR A 6 16.13 10.53 8.63
C THR A 6 17.45 9.84 8.83
N SER A 7 17.40 8.52 8.93
CA SER A 7 18.63 7.73 8.96
C SER A 7 19.46 8.04 7.70
N THR A 8 20.78 8.00 7.83
CA THR A 8 21.70 8.15 6.70
C THR A 8 21.34 7.18 5.57
N THR A 9 20.90 5.97 5.92
CA THR A 9 20.40 4.94 5.00
C THR A 9 19.17 5.38 4.20
N LEU A 10 18.15 5.99 4.83
CA LEU A 10 16.99 6.49 4.11
C LEU A 10 17.35 7.65 3.18
N SER A 11 18.27 8.52 3.62
CA SER A 11 18.75 9.65 2.83
C SER A 11 19.52 9.19 1.59
N GLU A 12 20.37 8.16 1.72
CA GLU A 12 21.08 7.53 0.60
C GLU A 12 20.08 7.00 -0.46
N ILE A 13 19.08 6.23 -0.03
CA ILE A 13 18.05 5.68 -0.92
C ILE A 13 17.24 6.80 -1.58
N PHE A 14 16.87 7.81 -0.81
CA PHE A 14 16.10 8.95 -1.29
C PHE A 14 16.84 9.70 -2.40
N VAL A 15 18.12 10.00 -2.19
CA VAL A 15 18.98 10.66 -3.18
C VAL A 15 19.12 9.80 -4.44
N GLN A 16 19.34 8.49 -4.30
CA GLN A 16 19.35 7.57 -5.45
C GLN A 16 18.02 7.58 -6.20
N GLY A 17 16.90 7.62 -5.47
CA GLY A 17 15.55 7.77 -5.99
C GLY A 17 15.37 9.02 -6.85
N LEU A 18 15.88 10.16 -6.38
CA LEU A 18 15.88 11.42 -7.12
C LEU A 18 16.69 11.34 -8.42
N TYR A 19 17.95 10.89 -8.32
CA TYR A 19 18.86 10.86 -9.48
C TYR A 19 18.40 9.90 -10.57
N HIS A 20 17.93 8.73 -10.20
CA HIS A 20 17.60 7.66 -11.15
C HIS A 20 16.10 7.56 -11.45
N LYS A 21 15.28 8.39 -10.81
CA LYS A 21 13.81 8.37 -10.93
C LYS A 21 13.18 7.01 -10.61
N LYS A 22 13.86 6.19 -9.79
CA LYS A 22 13.42 4.88 -9.34
C LYS A 22 14.05 4.55 -8.00
N LEU A 23 13.32 3.84 -7.14
CA LEU A 23 13.88 3.32 -5.90
C LEU A 23 14.76 2.09 -6.19
N PHE A 24 15.96 2.09 -5.62
CA PHE A 24 16.82 0.91 -5.49
C PHE A 24 17.95 1.28 -4.52
N SER A 25 18.76 0.29 -4.17
CA SER A 25 20.04 0.54 -3.53
C SER A 25 21.10 -0.43 -4.00
N ASP A 26 22.30 0.10 -4.25
CA ASP A 26 23.51 -0.71 -4.48
C ASP A 26 24.20 -1.12 -3.17
N ASN A 27 23.69 -0.66 -2.02
CA ASN A 27 24.26 -0.97 -0.72
C ASN A 27 23.95 -2.44 -0.34
N ARG A 28 24.97 -3.30 -0.42
CA ARG A 28 24.86 -4.72 -0.05
C ARG A 28 24.53 -4.95 1.43
N GLY A 29 24.84 -4.00 2.30
CA GLY A 29 24.49 -4.03 3.72
C GLY A 29 23.16 -3.34 4.05
N LEU A 30 22.36 -2.95 3.04
CA LEU A 30 21.13 -2.21 3.24
C LEU A 30 20.16 -2.94 4.17
N GLU A 31 19.98 -4.25 3.97
CA GLU A 31 19.09 -5.07 4.79
C GLU A 31 19.43 -4.97 6.27
N GLN A 32 20.70 -5.19 6.62
CA GLN A 32 21.18 -5.10 8.01
C GLN A 32 21.03 -3.69 8.57
N LYS A 33 21.33 -2.64 7.78
CA LYS A 33 21.15 -1.24 8.21
C LYS A 33 19.67 -0.93 8.49
N LEU A 34 18.76 -1.39 7.63
CA LEU A 34 17.32 -1.21 7.81
C LEU A 34 16.81 -2.04 8.99
N HIS A 35 17.29 -3.27 9.16
CA HIS A 35 16.95 -4.12 10.29
C HIS A 35 17.45 -3.53 11.62
N LEU A 36 18.64 -2.94 11.67
CA LEU A 36 19.11 -2.25 12.88
C LEU A 36 18.26 -1.03 13.24
N LYS A 37 17.77 -0.30 12.24
CA LYS A 37 16.98 0.93 12.47
C LYS A 37 15.50 0.65 12.72
N PHE A 38 14.91 -0.31 12.03
CA PHE A 38 13.47 -0.59 12.02
C PHE A 38 13.11 -1.99 12.54
N GLY A 39 14.07 -2.88 12.76
CA GLY A 39 13.82 -4.25 13.24
C GLY A 39 13.24 -4.31 14.66
N ALA A 40 13.51 -3.32 15.51
CA ALA A 40 12.83 -3.20 16.81
C ALA A 40 11.31 -2.96 16.67
N LEU A 41 10.88 -2.32 15.58
CA LEU A 41 9.45 -2.18 15.23
C LEU A 41 8.88 -3.49 14.65
N ALA A 42 9.71 -4.32 14.02
CA ALA A 42 9.33 -5.62 13.46
C ALA A 42 9.22 -6.76 14.50
N ASN A 43 9.82 -6.60 15.68
CA ASN A 43 9.87 -7.65 16.72
C ASN A 43 8.51 -7.96 17.39
N ARG A 44 7.44 -7.20 17.12
CA ARG A 44 6.09 -7.53 17.64
C ARG A 44 5.34 -8.58 16.80
N GLU A 45 5.67 -8.74 15.51
CA GLU A 45 4.90 -9.58 14.56
C GLU A 45 5.75 -10.60 13.77
N GLY A 46 7.00 -10.78 14.18
CA GLY A 46 7.92 -11.73 13.54
C GLY A 46 8.57 -11.17 12.28
N ASP A 47 9.74 -11.70 11.96
CA ASP A 47 10.70 -11.27 10.91
C ASP A 47 10.15 -11.37 9.45
N HIS A 48 8.84 -11.42 9.27
CA HIS A 48 8.18 -11.68 8.00
C HIS A 48 8.27 -10.49 7.03
N GLN A 49 8.39 -9.26 7.51
CA GLN A 49 8.52 -8.08 6.62
C GLN A 49 9.85 -8.05 5.85
N TYR A 50 10.91 -8.65 6.39
CA TYR A 50 12.24 -8.72 5.76
C TYR A 50 12.46 -9.98 4.94
N LYS A 51 11.54 -10.96 5.01
CA LYS A 51 11.68 -12.22 4.28
C LYS A 51 11.72 -11.97 2.77
N GLY A 52 12.82 -12.40 2.14
CA GLY A 52 13.03 -12.24 0.69
C GLY A 52 13.46 -10.83 0.27
N PHE A 53 14.00 -10.04 1.20
CA PHE A 53 14.52 -8.70 0.92
C PHE A 53 15.57 -8.71 -0.19
N MET A 54 15.43 -7.78 -1.12
CA MET A 54 16.39 -7.53 -2.18
C MET A 54 16.59 -6.02 -2.35
N ALA A 55 17.81 -5.54 -2.11
CA ALA A 55 18.16 -4.12 -2.19
C ALA A 55 17.86 -3.49 -3.58
N LYS A 56 17.83 -4.29 -4.65
CA LYS A 56 17.51 -3.81 -6.00
C LYS A 56 16.02 -3.84 -6.36
N ARG A 57 15.18 -4.39 -5.48
CA ARG A 57 13.74 -4.62 -5.73
C ARG A 57 12.90 -4.00 -4.61
N PRO A 58 12.48 -2.74 -4.77
CA PRO A 58 11.72 -2.01 -3.74
C PRO A 58 10.46 -2.70 -3.26
N GLU A 59 9.81 -3.52 -4.09
CA GLU A 59 8.61 -4.27 -3.70
C GLU A 59 8.89 -5.30 -2.59
N THR A 60 10.15 -5.67 -2.40
CA THR A 60 10.58 -6.58 -1.32
C THR A 60 10.91 -5.85 -0.02
N TRP A 61 10.93 -4.52 -0.03
CA TRP A 61 11.32 -3.73 1.15
C TRP A 61 10.19 -3.63 2.18
N PRO A 62 10.49 -3.51 3.49
CA PRO A 62 9.49 -3.35 4.53
C PRO A 62 8.55 -2.16 4.30
N TRP A 63 7.28 -2.29 4.70
CA TRP A 63 6.27 -1.24 4.55
C TRP A 63 6.70 0.06 5.18
N ARG A 64 7.25 0.00 6.41
CA ARG A 64 7.82 1.13 7.13
C ARG A 64 8.79 1.96 6.29
N VAL A 65 9.65 1.29 5.51
CA VAL A 65 10.69 1.95 4.70
C VAL A 65 10.05 2.68 3.53
N LEU A 66 9.11 2.04 2.82
CA LEU A 66 8.41 2.64 1.69
C LEU A 66 7.56 3.85 2.12
N ILE A 67 6.85 3.72 3.25
CA ILE A 67 6.07 4.82 3.85
C ILE A 67 6.99 5.96 4.28
N SER A 68 8.14 5.66 4.89
CA SER A 68 9.11 6.68 5.29
C SER A 68 9.69 7.44 4.09
N LEU A 69 9.94 6.74 2.98
CA LEU A 69 10.40 7.38 1.73
C LEU A 69 9.32 8.26 1.11
N TYR A 70 8.06 7.83 1.15
CA TYR A 70 6.94 8.67 0.71
C TYR A 70 6.83 9.92 1.59
N VAL A 71 6.83 9.78 2.92
CA VAL A 71 6.76 10.91 3.88
C VAL A 71 7.92 11.89 3.67
N LEU A 72 9.14 11.38 3.45
CA LEU A 72 10.29 12.22 3.16
C LEU A 72 10.14 12.93 1.81
N GLY A 73 9.60 12.24 0.81
CA GLY A 73 9.30 12.85 -0.49
C GLY A 73 8.20 13.89 -0.42
N ASP A 74 7.22 13.73 0.45
CA ASP A 74 6.19 14.73 0.73
C ASP A 74 6.80 15.98 1.38
N TYR A 75 7.63 15.78 2.40
CA TYR A 75 8.31 16.85 3.11
C TYR A 75 9.27 17.67 2.22
N LEU A 76 9.96 17.01 1.29
CA LEU A 76 10.94 17.62 0.39
C LEU A 76 10.37 17.96 -1.00
N ASP A 77 9.07 17.83 -1.21
CA ASP A 77 8.39 18.06 -2.49
C ASP A 77 8.97 17.25 -3.67
N ALA A 78 9.42 16.03 -3.37
CA ALA A 78 10.00 15.10 -4.33
C ALA A 78 8.95 14.15 -4.90
N HIS A 79 8.14 14.64 -5.84
CA HIS A 79 7.10 13.87 -6.53
C HIS A 79 7.58 12.53 -7.08
N VAL A 80 8.77 12.51 -7.70
CA VAL A 80 9.33 11.29 -8.30
C VAL A 80 9.57 10.18 -7.27
N VAL A 81 9.96 10.53 -6.05
CA VAL A 81 10.17 9.55 -4.97
C VAL A 81 8.83 9.08 -4.42
N ARG A 82 7.85 9.99 -4.26
CA ARG A 82 6.49 9.63 -3.82
C ARG A 82 5.84 8.63 -4.79
N ILE A 83 5.94 8.88 -6.10
CA ILE A 83 5.44 7.98 -7.16
C ILE A 83 6.13 6.62 -7.06
N ALA A 84 7.46 6.58 -6.99
CA ALA A 84 8.21 5.34 -6.94
C ALA A 84 7.93 4.52 -5.66
N ALA A 85 7.70 5.19 -4.52
CA ALA A 85 7.29 4.55 -3.28
C ALA A 85 5.88 3.94 -3.38
N VAL A 86 4.92 4.67 -3.96
CA VAL A 86 3.56 4.18 -4.22
C VAL A 86 3.58 2.96 -5.14
N ASP A 87 4.32 3.01 -6.25
CA ASP A 87 4.43 1.89 -7.18
C ASP A 87 5.04 0.66 -6.48
N ALA A 88 6.07 0.84 -5.66
CA ALA A 88 6.67 -0.23 -4.86
C ALA A 88 5.69 -0.85 -3.85
N MET A 89 4.89 -0.01 -3.17
CA MET A 89 3.86 -0.45 -2.21
C MET A 89 2.75 -1.27 -2.88
N ILE A 90 2.28 -0.83 -4.05
CA ILE A 90 1.25 -1.56 -4.80
C ILE A 90 1.78 -2.93 -5.24
N LEU A 91 3.00 -2.97 -5.79
CA LEU A 91 3.64 -4.23 -6.21
C LEU A 91 3.94 -5.16 -5.04
N ARG A 92 4.30 -4.61 -3.88
CA ARG A 92 4.52 -5.37 -2.65
C ARG A 92 3.23 -6.07 -2.24
N HIS A 93 2.15 -5.33 -2.13
CA HIS A 93 0.84 -5.89 -1.78
C HIS A 93 0.43 -6.99 -2.76
N GLU A 94 0.64 -6.82 -4.07
CA GLU A 94 0.26 -7.85 -5.04
C GLU A 94 1.02 -9.18 -4.86
N LYS A 95 2.17 -9.15 -4.17
CA LYS A 95 3.03 -10.32 -3.91
C LYS A 95 3.01 -10.79 -2.46
N SER A 96 2.56 -9.97 -1.52
CA SER A 96 2.58 -10.23 -0.08
C SER A 96 1.61 -9.31 0.66
N ASP A 97 0.72 -9.90 1.48
CA ASP A 97 -0.40 -9.19 2.10
C ASP A 97 -0.09 -8.56 3.48
N LEU A 98 1.09 -8.80 4.05
CA LEU A 98 1.36 -8.44 5.46
C LEU A 98 1.81 -6.98 5.62
N MET A 99 0.84 -6.07 5.79
CA MET A 99 1.02 -4.71 6.28
C MET A 99 0.53 -4.59 7.73
N THR A 100 1.26 -3.84 8.57
CA THR A 100 0.95 -3.74 10.01
C THR A 100 0.16 -2.48 10.34
N PHE A 101 -0.62 -2.52 11.43
CA PHE A 101 -1.35 -1.35 11.92
C PHE A 101 -0.42 -0.22 12.37
N ASP A 102 0.74 -0.55 12.93
CA ASP A 102 1.76 0.43 13.30
C ASP A 102 2.32 1.20 12.08
N ASP A 103 2.36 0.57 10.90
CA ASP A 103 2.77 1.22 9.65
C ASP A 103 1.70 2.22 9.17
N ILE A 104 0.43 1.87 9.31
CA ILE A 104 -0.71 2.75 8.99
C ILE A 104 -0.75 3.94 9.94
N ASP A 105 -0.65 3.72 11.25
CA ASP A 105 -0.66 4.79 12.26
C ASP A 105 0.42 5.84 11.96
N PHE A 106 1.64 5.38 11.67
CA PHE A 106 2.73 6.28 11.29
C PHE A 106 2.47 7.04 9.99
N ALA A 107 1.90 6.41 8.97
CA ALA A 107 1.54 7.12 7.74
C ALA A 107 0.55 8.25 8.03
N PHE A 108 -0.49 7.98 8.83
CA PHE A 108 -1.49 8.97 9.22
C PHE A 108 -0.90 10.05 10.14
N ALA A 109 0.04 9.72 11.02
CA ALA A 109 0.70 10.71 11.87
C ALA A 109 1.63 11.67 11.10
N ASN A 110 2.11 11.27 9.91
CA ASN A 110 3.18 11.99 9.18
C ASN A 110 2.81 12.48 7.78
N THR A 111 1.54 12.39 7.37
CA THR A 111 1.05 12.89 6.08
C THR A 111 -0.14 13.83 6.27
N SER A 112 -0.49 14.61 5.25
CA SER A 112 -1.71 15.44 5.26
C SER A 112 -2.99 14.59 5.12
N PRO A 113 -4.16 15.08 5.57
CA PRO A 113 -5.44 14.40 5.39
C PRO A 113 -5.78 14.05 3.94
N ASP A 114 -5.35 14.89 2.99
CA ASP A 114 -5.61 14.73 1.55
C ASP A 114 -4.54 13.88 0.83
N SER A 115 -3.58 13.31 1.57
CA SER A 115 -2.48 12.53 0.99
C SER A 115 -2.97 11.28 0.25
N LYS A 116 -2.43 11.08 -0.96
CA LYS A 116 -2.70 9.86 -1.74
C LYS A 116 -2.18 8.59 -1.09
N LEU A 117 -1.18 8.69 -0.20
CA LEU A 117 -0.77 7.54 0.61
C LEU A 117 -1.88 7.08 1.54
N ARG A 118 -2.55 7.98 2.26
CA ARG A 118 -3.64 7.59 3.17
C ARG A 118 -4.78 6.90 2.41
N GLU A 119 -5.14 7.45 1.25
CA GLU A 119 -6.14 6.87 0.35
C GLU A 119 -5.72 5.47 -0.14
N LEU A 120 -4.46 5.31 -0.54
CA LEU A 120 -3.89 4.01 -0.91
C LEU A 120 -4.01 3.02 0.25
N LEU A 121 -3.59 3.37 1.47
CA LEU A 121 -3.61 2.46 2.61
C LEU A 121 -5.04 2.03 2.97
N VAL A 122 -6.01 2.94 2.94
CA VAL A 122 -7.43 2.59 3.11
C VAL A 122 -7.89 1.61 2.03
N HIS A 123 -7.53 1.83 0.76
CA HIS A 123 -7.87 0.92 -0.33
C HIS A 123 -7.12 -0.42 -0.27
N ILE A 124 -5.91 -0.45 0.28
CA ILE A 124 -5.20 -1.70 0.53
C ILE A 124 -5.98 -2.49 1.59
N THR A 125 -6.20 -1.91 2.76
CA THR A 125 -6.84 -2.59 3.89
C THR A 125 -8.27 -3.02 3.55
N THR A 126 -9.05 -2.18 2.88
CA THR A 126 -10.45 -2.51 2.56
C THR A 126 -10.62 -3.59 1.50
N TYR A 127 -9.69 -3.68 0.53
CA TYR A 127 -9.75 -4.67 -0.54
C TYR A 127 -8.93 -5.93 -0.24
N ASP A 128 -8.25 -5.98 0.91
CA ASP A 128 -7.61 -7.17 1.44
C ASP A 128 -8.68 -8.16 1.97
N PRO A 129 -8.69 -9.43 1.52
CA PRO A 129 -9.62 -10.44 2.00
C PRO A 129 -9.49 -10.75 3.51
N ASP A 130 -8.34 -10.48 4.13
CA ASP A 130 -8.06 -10.88 5.52
C ASP A 130 -8.46 -9.83 6.57
N ILE A 131 -8.84 -8.62 6.18
CA ILE A 131 -9.35 -7.60 7.12
C ILE A 131 -10.58 -8.07 7.92
N GLY A 132 -11.39 -8.96 7.34
CA GLY A 132 -12.53 -9.57 8.03
C GLY A 132 -12.15 -10.52 9.17
N SER A 133 -10.86 -10.83 9.32
CA SER A 133 -10.31 -11.68 10.39
C SER A 133 -9.48 -10.92 11.43
N THR A 134 -9.28 -9.60 11.23
CA THR A 134 -8.59 -8.74 12.17
C THR A 134 -9.28 -8.76 13.53
N ALA A 135 -8.51 -8.95 14.60
CA ALA A 135 -9.05 -8.92 15.95
C ALA A 135 -9.51 -7.50 16.28
N ARG A 136 -10.61 -7.36 17.04
CA ARG A 136 -11.12 -6.04 17.42
C ARG A 136 -10.06 -5.24 18.18
N GLU A 137 -9.25 -5.94 18.95
CA GLU A 137 -8.14 -5.44 19.75
C GLU A 137 -7.07 -4.74 18.88
N ASP A 138 -6.82 -5.24 17.67
CA ASP A 138 -5.84 -4.67 16.74
C ASP A 138 -6.32 -3.33 16.13
N LEU A 139 -7.63 -3.09 16.16
CA LEU A 139 -8.22 -1.83 15.71
C LEU A 139 -8.26 -0.77 16.82
N ILE A 140 -8.00 -1.15 18.08
CA ILE A 140 -7.97 -0.21 19.21
C ILE A 140 -6.72 0.66 19.10
N GLY A 141 -6.91 1.98 19.10
CA GLY A 141 -5.81 2.95 18.98
C GLY A 141 -5.50 3.36 17.55
N MET A 142 -6.16 2.77 16.54
CA MET A 142 -6.04 3.22 15.17
C MET A 142 -6.56 4.66 14.97
N PRO A 143 -5.99 5.44 14.03
CA PRO A 143 -6.49 6.76 13.72
C PRO A 143 -7.97 6.76 13.35
N ASN A 144 -8.76 7.62 14.00
CA ASN A 144 -10.21 7.71 13.74
C ASN A 144 -10.52 7.98 12.27
N GLU A 145 -9.74 8.84 11.61
CA GLU A 145 -9.89 9.15 10.18
C GLU A 145 -9.72 7.89 9.32
N PHE A 146 -8.75 7.03 9.65
CA PHE A 146 -8.54 5.76 8.97
C PHE A 146 -9.77 4.85 9.12
N LEU A 147 -10.25 4.64 10.36
CA LEU A 147 -11.40 3.78 10.64
C LEU A 147 -12.68 4.26 9.96
N VAL A 148 -12.91 5.58 9.94
CA VAL A 148 -14.03 6.20 9.25
C VAL A 148 -13.92 5.98 7.74
N ASN A 149 -12.75 6.22 7.14
CA ASN A 149 -12.54 6.05 5.70
C ASN A 149 -12.67 4.59 5.26
N VAL A 150 -12.15 3.65 6.05
CA VAL A 150 -12.34 2.20 5.84
C VAL A 150 -13.83 1.87 5.87
N SER A 151 -14.56 2.31 6.91
CA SER A 151 -15.99 2.06 7.05
C SER A 151 -16.79 2.62 5.88
N MET A 152 -16.54 3.88 5.50
CA MET A 152 -17.21 4.55 4.38
C MET A 152 -16.92 3.86 3.04
N THR A 153 -15.68 3.43 2.83
CA THR A 153 -15.28 2.70 1.61
C THR A 153 -15.96 1.34 1.54
N LEU A 154 -16.01 0.60 2.64
CA LEU A 154 -16.73 -0.67 2.72
C LEU A 154 -18.23 -0.47 2.48
N SER A 155 -18.84 0.54 3.07
CA SER A 155 -20.26 0.87 2.85
C SER A 155 -20.55 1.21 1.39
N ARG A 156 -19.68 1.96 0.71
CA ARG A 156 -19.84 2.30 -0.72
C ARG A 156 -19.73 1.08 -1.64
N ARG A 157 -19.04 0.02 -1.21
CA ARG A 157 -18.94 -1.22 -1.98
C ARG A 157 -20.23 -2.03 -1.91
N LEU A 158 -21.02 -1.90 -0.84
CA LEU A 158 -22.28 -2.63 -0.70
C LEU A 158 -23.29 -2.13 -1.75
N PRO A 159 -23.88 -3.03 -2.56
CA PRO A 159 -24.82 -2.62 -3.57
C PRO A 159 -26.09 -2.12 -2.90
N ASN A 160 -26.63 -1.01 -3.40
CA ASN A 160 -27.86 -0.38 -2.91
C ASN A 160 -29.09 -1.32 -2.94
N ARG A 161 -29.02 -2.40 -3.73
CA ARG A 161 -30.03 -3.47 -3.79
C ARG A 161 -29.31 -4.82 -3.93
N GLN A 162 -29.63 -5.74 -3.04
CA GLN A 162 -29.25 -7.15 -3.17
C GLN A 162 -30.47 -7.95 -3.64
N CYS A 163 -30.29 -8.92 -4.53
CA CYS A 163 -31.38 -9.85 -4.82
C CYS A 163 -31.64 -10.73 -3.57
N GLN A 164 -32.85 -11.31 -3.48
CA GLN A 164 -33.25 -12.10 -2.32
C GLN A 164 -32.27 -13.25 -2.01
N SER A 165 -31.72 -13.91 -3.03
CA SER A 165 -30.73 -14.99 -2.84
C SER A 165 -29.38 -14.48 -2.32
N CYS A 166 -28.89 -13.33 -2.78
CA CYS A 166 -27.66 -12.71 -2.25
C CYS A 166 -27.86 -12.19 -0.82
N TYR A 167 -29.02 -11.60 -0.51
CA TYR A 167 -29.36 -11.14 0.83
C TYR A 167 -29.50 -12.29 1.82
N GLN A 168 -30.23 -13.35 1.46
CA GLN A 168 -30.37 -14.56 2.27
C GLN A 168 -29.03 -15.28 2.45
N SER A 169 -28.18 -15.30 1.41
CA SER A 169 -26.81 -15.78 1.54
C SER A 169 -26.10 -14.96 2.63
N ALA A 170 -25.98 -13.64 2.48
CA ALA A 170 -25.31 -12.76 3.45
C ALA A 170 -25.82 -12.96 4.90
N LEU A 171 -27.13 -13.11 5.11
CA LEU A 171 -27.72 -13.39 6.43
C LEU A 171 -27.40 -14.79 6.98
N SER A 172 -27.38 -15.81 6.12
CA SER A 172 -27.02 -17.18 6.54
C SER A 172 -25.56 -17.27 7.00
N TRP A 173 -24.69 -16.39 6.48
CA TRP A 173 -23.30 -16.25 6.87
C TRP A 173 -23.13 -15.45 8.17
N SER A 174 -23.98 -14.44 8.43
CA SER A 174 -23.93 -13.70 9.72
C SER A 174 -24.36 -14.53 10.92
N ASN A 175 -25.20 -15.56 10.70
CA ASN A 175 -25.67 -16.47 11.75
C ASN A 175 -24.74 -17.66 12.03
N ARG A 176 -23.70 -17.86 11.20
CA ARG A 176 -22.60 -18.78 11.52
C ARG A 176 -21.49 -17.94 12.13
N GLN A 177 -21.12 -18.24 13.36
CA GLN A 177 -20.10 -17.56 14.16
C GLN A 177 -18.66 -17.70 13.59
N THR A 178 -18.53 -17.90 12.28
CA THR A 178 -17.29 -18.23 11.60
C THR A 178 -17.16 -17.41 10.32
N ARG A 179 -16.28 -16.41 10.40
CA ARG A 179 -15.62 -15.66 9.32
C ARG A 179 -16.49 -14.71 8.48
N TYR A 180 -16.36 -13.41 8.80
CA TYR A 180 -16.75 -12.24 8.00
C TYR A 180 -16.10 -12.15 6.59
N GLN A 181 -15.28 -13.14 6.19
CA GLN A 181 -14.47 -13.14 4.97
C GLN A 181 -15.28 -13.14 3.65
N LEU A 182 -16.53 -13.63 3.62
CA LEU A 182 -17.21 -13.89 2.34
C LEU A 182 -18.20 -12.80 1.87
N ILE A 183 -18.70 -11.92 2.75
CA ILE A 183 -19.62 -10.84 2.34
C ILE A 183 -18.90 -9.85 1.41
N PHE A 184 -17.60 -9.68 1.58
CA PHE A 184 -16.78 -8.75 0.78
C PHE A 184 -16.23 -9.37 -0.51
N MET A 185 -16.15 -10.70 -0.62
CA MET A 185 -15.63 -11.40 -1.81
C MET A 185 -16.60 -11.41 -3.00
N SER A 186 -17.92 -11.28 -2.77
CA SER A 186 -18.90 -11.28 -3.87
C SER A 186 -19.01 -9.92 -4.59
N LEU A 187 -18.36 -8.89 -4.07
CA LEU A 187 -18.38 -7.56 -4.67
C LEU A 187 -17.22 -7.45 -5.65
N ARG A 188 -17.53 -7.64 -6.93
CA ARG A 188 -16.65 -7.41 -8.09
C ARG A 188 -16.16 -5.94 -8.23
N THR A 189 -16.10 -5.18 -7.15
CA THR A 189 -15.47 -3.87 -7.11
C THR A 189 -13.96 -4.10 -7.16
N VAL A 190 -13.33 -3.69 -8.26
CA VAL A 190 -11.88 -3.73 -8.40
C VAL A 190 -11.29 -2.49 -7.73
N ARG A 191 -10.26 -2.65 -6.89
CA ARG A 191 -9.49 -1.55 -6.30
C ARG A 191 -9.04 -0.58 -7.41
N PRO A 192 -9.19 0.75 -7.26
CA PRO A 192 -8.78 1.72 -8.30
C PRO A 192 -7.36 1.50 -8.84
N GLY A 193 -6.39 1.26 -7.97
CA GLY A 193 -4.99 0.99 -8.37
C GLY A 193 -4.76 -0.27 -9.21
N ARG A 194 -5.60 -1.31 -9.05
CA ARG A 194 -5.51 -2.50 -9.92
C ARG A 194 -5.79 -2.14 -11.38
N LEU A 195 -6.63 -1.14 -11.61
CA LEU A 195 -6.97 -0.64 -12.95
C LEU A 195 -5.95 0.39 -13.43
N ASN A 196 -5.51 1.32 -12.57
CA ASN A 196 -4.51 2.34 -12.91
C ASN A 196 -3.74 2.82 -11.66
N THR A 197 -2.42 2.58 -11.58
CA THR A 197 -1.60 3.03 -10.43
C THR A 197 -1.45 4.55 -10.37
N CYS A 198 -1.56 5.23 -11.52
CA CYS A 198 -1.59 6.69 -11.64
C CYS A 198 -2.65 7.35 -10.76
N TYR A 199 -3.72 6.64 -10.38
CA TYR A 199 -4.75 7.14 -9.47
C TYR A 199 -4.20 7.60 -8.10
N TYR A 200 -3.11 6.97 -7.65
CA TYR A 200 -2.44 7.30 -6.39
C TYR A 200 -1.21 8.17 -6.57
N HIS A 201 -0.89 8.57 -7.80
CA HIS A 201 0.23 9.48 -8.08
C HIS A 201 -0.27 10.92 -7.94
N GLU A 202 0.51 11.75 -7.25
CA GLU A 202 0.21 13.16 -7.11
C GLU A 202 0.89 13.94 -8.23
N HIS A 203 0.07 14.62 -9.03
CA HIS A 203 0.49 15.41 -10.18
C HIS A 203 0.26 16.90 -9.90
N SER A 204 1.20 17.72 -10.34
CA SER A 204 1.08 19.18 -10.21
C SER A 204 0.33 19.80 -11.39
N THR A 205 0.24 19.08 -12.51
CA THR A 205 -0.48 19.52 -13.72
C THR A 205 -1.28 18.39 -14.38
N GLU A 206 -2.31 18.75 -15.15
CA GLU A 206 -3.07 17.80 -15.97
C GLU A 206 -2.23 17.15 -17.10
N GLU A 207 -1.15 17.82 -17.53
CA GLU A 207 -0.21 17.25 -18.50
C GLU A 207 0.60 16.10 -17.86
N GLU A 208 1.14 16.32 -16.67
CA GLU A 208 1.81 15.28 -15.90
C GLU A 208 0.90 14.08 -15.61
N GLU A 209 -0.37 14.32 -15.26
CA GLU A 209 -1.35 13.25 -15.05
C GLU A 209 -1.59 12.43 -16.33
N ARG A 210 -1.74 13.09 -17.48
CA ARG A 210 -1.92 12.40 -18.77
C ARG A 210 -0.70 11.58 -19.16
N ASP A 211 0.49 12.15 -19.00
CA ASP A 211 1.75 11.46 -19.29
C ASP A 211 1.97 10.27 -18.37
N CYS A 212 1.67 10.43 -17.08
CA CYS A 212 1.75 9.37 -16.09
C CYS A 212 0.77 8.23 -16.42
N ALA A 213 -0.50 8.56 -16.69
CA ALA A 213 -1.51 7.57 -17.06
C ALA A 213 -1.12 6.83 -18.35
N ALA A 214 -0.58 7.53 -19.35
CA ALA A 214 -0.10 6.93 -20.58
C ALA A 214 1.09 6.00 -20.34
N ARG A 215 2.05 6.38 -19.48
CA ARG A 215 3.19 5.54 -19.08
C ARG A 215 2.70 4.26 -18.41
N VAL A 216 1.87 4.37 -17.37
CA VAL A 216 1.33 3.22 -16.62
C VAL A 216 0.55 2.28 -17.53
N ALA A 217 -0.24 2.81 -18.46
CA ALA A 217 -0.98 1.99 -19.43
C ALA A 217 -0.04 1.20 -20.35
N ARG A 218 1.05 1.81 -20.82
CA ARG A 218 2.06 1.14 -21.66
C ARG A 218 2.77 0.02 -20.89
N GLU A 219 3.18 0.28 -19.66
CA GLU A 219 3.85 -0.70 -18.79
C GLU A 219 2.96 -1.94 -18.59
N LYS A 220 1.67 -1.75 -18.27
CA LYS A 220 0.72 -2.86 -18.13
C LYS A 220 0.56 -3.69 -19.41
N VAL A 221 0.60 -3.06 -20.58
CA VAL A 221 0.54 -3.78 -21.87
C VAL A 221 1.81 -4.61 -22.08
N LEU A 222 2.98 -4.07 -21.72
CA LEU A 222 4.24 -4.79 -21.83
C LEU A 222 4.29 -6.01 -20.88
N GLU A 223 3.87 -5.84 -19.63
CA GLU A 223 3.80 -6.93 -18.64
C GLU A 223 2.89 -8.07 -19.12
N ARG A 224 1.70 -7.76 -19.66
CA ARG A 224 0.80 -8.77 -20.22
C ARG A 224 1.44 -9.56 -21.36
N ARG A 225 2.13 -8.85 -22.28
CA ARG A 225 2.83 -9.48 -23.41
C ARG A 225 3.98 -10.38 -22.98
N GLU A 226 4.63 -10.06 -21.86
CA GLU A 226 5.71 -10.89 -21.30
C GLU A 226 5.13 -12.12 -20.59
N GLN A 227 4.03 -11.97 -19.85
CA GLN A 227 3.30 -13.09 -19.25
C GLN A 227 2.77 -14.07 -20.31
N ASP A 228 2.25 -13.57 -21.43
CA ASP A 228 1.76 -14.40 -22.54
C ASP A 228 2.92 -15.16 -23.22
N ARG A 229 4.09 -14.53 -23.38
CA ARG A 229 5.30 -15.20 -23.89
C ARG A 229 5.83 -16.29 -22.97
N ASN A 230 5.76 -16.10 -21.67
CA ASN A 230 6.23 -17.08 -20.68
C ASN A 230 5.24 -18.25 -20.48
N ARG A 231 4.05 -18.19 -21.08
CA ARG A 231 3.00 -19.24 -21.02
C ARG A 231 2.89 -20.08 -22.30
N GLY A 232 3.54 -19.68 -23.39
CA GLY A 232 3.62 -20.43 -24.65
C GLY A 232 4.92 -21.21 -24.74
#